data_AF-A0A317VF45-F1
#
_entry.id   AF-A0A317VF45-F1
#
_cell.length_a   1.000
_cell.length_b   1.000
_cell.length_c   1.000
_cell.angle_alpha   90.00
_cell.angle_beta   90.00
_cell.angle_gamma   90.00
#
_symmetry.space_group_name_H-M   'P 1'
#
loop_
_entity.id
_entity.type
_entity.pdbx_description
1 polymer ?
#
loop_
_entity_poly.entity_id
_entity_poly.type
_entity_poly.pdbx_seq_one_letter_code
_entity_poly.pdbx_strand_id
1 'polypeptide(L)'
;MANSSVISIFLLFLFGWQLICSVAFSENGALPSNFDPIHPFNLLSTSTGQDYTCSKTKPCQTGCCGPLDSTGTGNCGFGPDFCGPKCTSDCDRKSECDPGWGKEWANSSTCPLNVCCSRFGFCGTTRDFCGNAVVVSPQCSGASARERTIGYYEAWNIERPCGKMGPDDIPLGYYTHLNYAFALIDPTTFRIAAMDNTTGSLYQSVTALRKRQVNLEVWIAIGGWAMNDPGPTRTVFSDLAASPAAQDTFFESLISFMLTNGFDGVDLDWEYPMADDRGGKPQDFGNFVTLLKRLRERLNQTGRQFGVSITLPASYWYLRGFDIVNLEPHVDFFNMMTYDIHGLWDATNKELGPYAFAHTNLTEINAAIELLWRNNINPARVNLGLGFYGRSFTMKNPSCLKPGCPFSAGARAGECTGTPGVLAAYEIDQIIRKGNANVTLYKDEAVTVVTWDNDQWVSMDNKETLKLKVDYANKRCLGGTMVWAIDLDDGTLIGDLGEATGKNRSRVFPRRMALTPDLGTTDVDDLLGWKKWRKEHGHTHGH
;
A
#
# COMPACT_ATOMS: atom_id res chain seq x y z
N MET A 1 -9.43 22.28 -62.49
CA MET A 1 -9.38 22.62 -63.92
C MET A 1 -7.94 22.86 -64.29
N ALA A 2 -7.47 22.12 -65.29
CA ALA A 2 -6.10 22.03 -65.75
C ALA A 2 -5.68 23.24 -66.59
N ASN A 3 -4.38 23.57 -66.54
CA ASN A 3 -3.44 23.72 -67.68
C ASN A 3 -2.28 24.64 -67.26
N SER A 4 -1.04 24.10 -67.14
CA SER A 4 -0.06 23.88 -68.22
C SER A 4 0.75 25.15 -68.50
N SER A 5 2.08 25.17 -68.64
CA SER A 5 3.07 24.10 -68.83
C SER A 5 4.48 24.73 -68.97
N VAL A 6 5.55 23.99 -68.58
CA VAL A 6 6.77 23.70 -69.40
C VAL A 6 7.83 24.85 -69.53
N ILE A 7 9.17 24.71 -69.36
CA ILE A 7 10.13 23.59 -69.30
C ILE A 7 11.52 24.05 -68.79
N SER A 8 12.29 23.11 -68.21
CA SER A 8 13.76 22.88 -68.27
C SER A 8 14.32 22.53 -66.87
N ILE A 9 14.29 21.26 -66.44
CA ILE A 9 15.21 20.14 -66.74
C ILE A 9 16.64 20.40 -66.24
N PHE A 10 17.04 19.69 -65.17
CA PHE A 10 18.27 18.86 -65.14
C PHE A 10 18.27 17.92 -63.89
N LEU A 11 18.15 16.60 -64.15
CA LEU A 11 18.58 15.39 -63.38
C LEU A 11 18.04 15.16 -61.94
N LEU A 12 17.20 14.18 -61.54
CA LEU A 12 17.07 12.72 -61.80
C LEU A 12 18.42 11.98 -61.67
N PHE A 13 18.66 10.89 -60.92
CA PHE A 13 17.87 9.83 -60.28
C PHE A 13 18.92 8.89 -59.59
N LEU A 14 18.70 8.27 -58.42
CA LEU A 14 18.49 6.80 -58.18
C LEU A 14 18.79 6.53 -56.67
N PHE A 15 17.88 5.94 -55.88
CA PHE A 15 17.77 4.49 -55.57
C PHE A 15 19.14 3.86 -55.22
N GLY A 16 19.38 3.13 -54.13
CA GLY A 16 18.57 2.40 -53.17
C GLY A 16 19.36 1.16 -52.73
N TRP A 17 19.24 0.76 -51.46
CA TRP A 17 19.43 -0.59 -50.89
C TRP A 17 20.81 -1.17 -50.48
N GLN A 18 20.76 -1.79 -49.29
CA GLN A 18 21.49 -2.97 -48.74
C GLN A 18 22.92 -2.77 -48.20
N LEU A 19 23.12 -2.92 -46.87
CA LEU A 19 23.36 -4.13 -46.06
C LEU A 19 24.83 -4.58 -46.03
N ILE A 20 25.34 -4.67 -44.79
CA ILE A 20 26.35 -5.61 -44.24
C ILE A 20 27.83 -5.18 -44.13
N CYS A 21 28.28 -5.35 -42.88
CA CYS A 21 29.64 -5.49 -42.35
C CYS A 21 30.51 -4.23 -42.17
N SER A 22 31.28 -4.05 -41.10
CA SER A 22 31.39 -4.66 -39.76
C SER A 22 32.65 -4.04 -39.13
N VAL A 23 32.58 -3.77 -37.83
CA VAL A 23 33.69 -3.59 -36.85
C VAL A 23 34.70 -2.45 -37.04
N ALA A 24 34.71 -1.50 -36.10
CA ALA A 24 35.91 -1.12 -35.33
C ALA A 24 35.52 -0.29 -34.09
N PHE A 25 36.22 -0.56 -32.99
CA PHE A 25 36.00 -0.11 -31.62
C PHE A 25 36.19 1.40 -31.37
N SER A 26 35.47 1.91 -30.37
CA SER A 26 35.97 2.81 -29.31
C SER A 26 34.89 2.77 -28.21
N GLU A 27 35.02 1.96 -27.15
CA GLU A 27 35.74 2.33 -25.93
C GLU A 27 35.68 3.83 -25.66
N ASN A 28 34.65 4.27 -24.93
CA ASN A 28 34.72 5.29 -23.87
C ASN A 28 33.33 5.45 -23.24
N GLY A 29 33.25 5.22 -21.93
CA GLY A 29 32.02 5.18 -21.15
C GLY A 29 31.38 6.55 -20.94
N ALA A 30 30.47 6.93 -21.82
CA ALA A 30 29.50 7.99 -21.57
C ALA A 30 28.11 7.51 -22.02
N LEU A 31 27.11 7.66 -21.14
CA LEU A 31 25.70 7.39 -21.45
C LEU A 31 25.21 8.37 -22.52
N PRO A 32 24.39 7.92 -23.51
CA PRO A 32 23.90 8.81 -24.56
C PRO A 32 22.93 9.86 -24.03
N SER A 33 23.11 11.10 -24.48
CA SER A 33 22.51 12.34 -23.98
C SER A 33 21.11 12.67 -24.53
N ASN A 34 20.32 11.69 -24.97
CA ASN A 34 19.00 11.95 -25.57
C ASN A 34 17.91 11.28 -24.75
N PHE A 35 17.44 11.96 -23.70
CA PHE A 35 16.20 11.65 -23.00
C PHE A 35 15.08 12.54 -23.55
N ASP A 36 14.03 11.91 -24.06
CA ASP A 36 12.79 12.54 -24.52
C ASP A 36 11.87 12.79 -23.30
N PRO A 37 11.31 14.00 -23.05
CA PRO A 37 10.74 14.35 -21.74
C PRO A 37 9.30 13.87 -21.50
N ILE A 38 8.82 12.83 -22.19
CA ILE A 38 7.43 12.36 -22.09
C ILE A 38 7.38 10.91 -21.62
N HIS A 39 7.84 10.62 -20.40
CA HIS A 39 7.47 9.42 -19.62
C HIS A 39 7.84 9.62 -18.14
N PRO A 40 6.94 10.12 -17.27
CA PRO A 40 7.22 10.25 -15.86
C PRO A 40 6.62 9.05 -15.11
N PHE A 41 7.39 7.96 -14.98
CA PHE A 41 6.97 6.78 -14.22
C PHE A 41 8.18 6.10 -13.57
N ASN A 42 8.68 6.67 -12.47
CA ASN A 42 9.90 6.21 -11.80
C ASN A 42 9.73 6.10 -10.27
N LEU A 43 8.95 5.12 -9.80
CA LEU A 43 9.08 4.57 -8.44
C LEU A 43 9.97 3.33 -8.36
N LEU A 44 10.67 3.02 -9.45
CA LEU A 44 11.58 1.88 -9.54
C LEU A 44 12.99 2.40 -9.81
N SER A 45 13.69 2.74 -8.73
CA SER A 45 15.16 2.91 -8.66
C SER A 45 15.82 3.45 -9.95
N THR A 46 15.88 4.76 -10.07
CA THR A 46 17.03 5.39 -10.72
C THR A 46 17.62 6.38 -9.73
N SER A 47 18.81 6.09 -9.22
CA SER A 47 19.66 7.06 -8.52
C SER A 47 20.24 8.04 -9.53
N THR A 48 19.41 8.76 -10.27
CA THR A 48 19.78 9.65 -11.38
C THR A 48 20.18 11.07 -10.94
N GLY A 49 20.14 11.40 -9.65
CA GLY A 49 20.60 12.68 -9.09
C GLY A 49 21.94 12.61 -8.35
N GLN A 50 22.57 11.44 -8.31
CA GLN A 50 23.90 11.26 -7.70
C GLN A 50 24.99 11.68 -8.68
N ASP A 51 25.89 12.55 -8.23
CA ASP A 51 27.08 12.91 -9.00
C ASP A 51 28.06 11.73 -8.98
N TYR A 52 28.02 10.95 -10.06
CA TYR A 52 28.90 9.78 -10.24
C TYR A 52 30.32 10.15 -10.68
N THR A 53 30.64 11.44 -10.81
CA THR A 53 32.00 11.85 -11.15
C THR A 53 32.87 11.91 -9.91
N CYS A 54 34.11 11.49 -10.07
CA CYS A 54 35.09 11.43 -9.01
C CYS A 54 36.46 11.90 -9.50
N SER A 55 37.34 12.18 -8.56
CA SER A 55 38.73 12.51 -8.83
C SER A 55 39.59 12.07 -7.64
N LYS A 56 40.91 12.25 -7.73
CA LYS A 56 41.81 11.99 -6.59
C LYS A 56 41.43 12.76 -5.32
N THR A 57 40.77 13.90 -5.44
CA THR A 57 40.38 14.75 -4.31
C THR A 57 38.88 14.72 -4.02
N LYS A 58 38.09 14.03 -4.86
CA LYS A 58 36.65 13.86 -4.71
C LYS A 58 36.32 12.35 -4.80
N PRO A 59 36.35 11.63 -3.67
CA PRO A 59 36.08 10.20 -3.65
C PRO A 59 34.60 9.92 -3.93
N CYS A 60 34.32 8.67 -4.30
CA CYS A 60 32.96 8.20 -4.55
C CYS A 60 32.14 8.04 -3.27
N GLN A 61 30.85 8.39 -3.34
CA GLN A 61 29.90 8.05 -2.28
C GLN A 61 29.59 6.55 -2.24
N THR A 62 29.69 5.87 -3.38
CA THR A 62 29.46 4.42 -3.52
C THR A 62 30.41 3.84 -4.54
N GLY A 63 30.95 2.65 -4.25
CA GLY A 63 31.96 2.00 -5.09
C GLY A 63 33.32 2.70 -5.06
N CYS A 64 34.16 2.39 -6.04
CA CYS A 64 35.45 3.04 -6.24
C CYS A 64 35.44 4.06 -7.39
N CYS A 65 36.26 5.08 -7.26
CA CYS A 65 36.66 6.01 -8.31
C CYS A 65 37.69 5.41 -9.28
N GLY A 66 37.31 5.21 -10.54
CA GLY A 66 38.26 4.90 -11.62
C GLY A 66 37.62 4.26 -12.85
N PRO A 67 38.38 4.07 -13.95
CA PRO A 67 39.69 4.67 -14.24
C PRO A 67 39.59 6.18 -14.46
N LEU A 68 40.61 6.93 -14.04
CA LEU A 68 40.68 8.38 -14.31
C LEU A 68 41.11 8.63 -15.77
N ASP A 69 40.51 9.62 -16.41
CA ASP A 69 40.92 10.12 -17.71
C ASP A 69 42.17 11.03 -17.61
N SER A 70 42.62 11.55 -18.75
CA SER A 70 43.78 12.45 -18.83
C SER A 70 43.59 13.78 -18.08
N THR A 71 42.36 14.15 -17.73
CA THR A 71 42.05 15.34 -16.93
C THR A 71 42.03 15.05 -15.43
N GLY A 72 42.19 13.78 -15.04
CA GLY A 72 42.13 13.33 -13.65
C GLY A 72 40.70 13.12 -13.14
N THR A 73 39.73 13.02 -14.04
CA THR A 73 38.31 12.79 -13.74
C THR A 73 37.95 11.34 -14.03
N GLY A 74 37.22 10.68 -13.15
CA GLY A 74 36.71 9.33 -13.35
C GLY A 74 35.24 9.21 -12.97
N ASN A 75 34.74 7.98 -13.03
CA ASN A 75 33.39 7.64 -12.61
C ASN A 75 33.41 6.70 -11.40
N CYS A 76 32.35 6.75 -10.61
CA CYS A 76 32.09 5.84 -9.51
C CYS A 76 31.44 4.56 -10.00
N GLY A 77 31.96 3.42 -9.54
CA GLY A 77 31.38 2.12 -9.89
C GLY A 77 31.88 0.99 -9.00
N PHE A 78 31.33 -0.20 -9.25
CA PHE A 78 31.63 -1.42 -8.51
C PHE A 78 32.31 -2.46 -9.40
N GLY A 79 32.71 -3.58 -8.79
CA GLY A 79 33.24 -4.72 -9.52
C GLY A 79 34.73 -4.57 -9.87
N PRO A 80 35.29 -5.57 -10.56
CA PRO A 80 36.73 -5.64 -10.82
C PRO A 80 37.25 -4.49 -11.69
N ASP A 81 36.41 -3.91 -12.55
CA ASP A 81 36.80 -2.83 -13.46
C ASP A 81 37.06 -1.50 -12.72
N PHE A 82 36.31 -1.25 -11.65
CA PHE A 82 36.40 -0.03 -10.84
C PHE A 82 37.23 -0.25 -9.57
N CYS A 83 36.98 -1.35 -8.88
CA CYS A 83 37.60 -1.69 -7.59
C CYS A 83 38.88 -2.57 -7.75
N GLY A 84 39.40 -2.69 -8.97
CA GLY A 84 40.67 -3.35 -9.26
C GLY A 84 41.90 -2.44 -9.08
N PRO A 85 43.05 -2.76 -9.71
CA PRO A 85 44.31 -2.01 -9.57
C PRO A 85 44.24 -0.53 -10.00
N LYS A 86 43.19 -0.15 -10.73
CA LYS A 86 42.95 1.22 -11.20
C LYS A 86 42.08 2.04 -10.25
N CYS A 87 41.69 1.47 -9.12
CA CYS A 87 40.95 2.18 -8.09
C CYS A 87 41.81 3.29 -7.47
N THR A 88 41.23 4.49 -7.39
CA THR A 88 41.89 5.67 -6.80
C THR A 88 41.24 6.13 -5.49
N SER A 89 40.25 5.40 -4.99
CA SER A 89 39.58 5.60 -3.70
C SER A 89 39.51 4.29 -2.89
N ASP A 90 38.44 4.09 -2.10
CA ASP A 90 38.17 2.89 -1.32
C ASP A 90 37.45 1.81 -2.18
N CYS A 91 37.81 0.54 -1.99
CA CYS A 91 37.20 -0.65 -2.63
C CYS A 91 36.36 -1.52 -1.69
N ASP A 92 36.27 -1.19 -0.40
CA ASP A 92 35.61 -2.02 0.62
C ASP A 92 34.08 -2.08 0.41
N ARG A 93 33.54 -1.18 -0.40
CA ARG A 93 32.10 -1.11 -0.72
C ARG A 93 31.76 -2.07 -1.86
N LYS A 94 30.96 -3.08 -1.52
CA LYS A 94 30.41 -4.03 -2.49
C LYS A 94 29.12 -3.53 -3.12
N SER A 95 28.88 -3.99 -4.35
CA SER A 95 27.61 -3.81 -5.06
C SER A 95 26.44 -4.48 -4.34
N GLU A 96 25.20 -4.09 -4.68
CA GLU A 96 24.00 -4.66 -4.07
C GLU A 96 23.81 -6.12 -4.48
N CYS A 97 24.00 -6.41 -5.77
CA CYS A 97 23.86 -7.72 -6.38
C CYS A 97 25.06 -8.07 -7.25
N ASP A 98 25.25 -9.37 -7.46
CA ASP A 98 26.33 -9.90 -8.28
C ASP A 98 25.90 -10.06 -9.74
N PRO A 99 26.43 -9.25 -10.69
CA PRO A 99 26.17 -9.44 -12.13
C PRO A 99 27.07 -10.53 -12.75
N GLY A 100 27.82 -11.28 -11.94
CA GLY A 100 28.79 -12.30 -12.38
C GLY A 100 30.25 -11.96 -12.05
N TRP A 101 30.47 -11.00 -11.15
CA TRP A 101 31.78 -10.60 -10.66
C TRP A 101 32.31 -11.49 -9.53
N GLY A 102 31.42 -12.08 -8.72
CA GLY A 102 31.77 -12.87 -7.54
C GLY A 102 31.45 -12.18 -6.22
N LYS A 103 31.38 -12.97 -5.14
CA LYS A 103 30.98 -12.55 -3.78
C LYS A 103 31.97 -11.58 -3.12
N GLU A 104 33.18 -11.49 -3.63
CA GLU A 104 34.17 -10.49 -3.24
C GLU A 104 33.72 -9.07 -3.63
N TRP A 105 32.91 -8.91 -4.67
CA TRP A 105 32.48 -7.61 -5.21
C TRP A 105 31.01 -7.26 -4.94
N ALA A 106 30.22 -8.20 -4.42
CA ALA A 106 28.78 -8.03 -4.21
C ALA A 106 28.35 -8.47 -2.81
N ASN A 107 27.39 -7.74 -2.22
CA ASN A 107 26.78 -8.07 -0.92
C ASN A 107 25.85 -9.28 -1.01
N SER A 108 25.23 -9.49 -2.17
CA SER A 108 24.33 -10.61 -2.44
C SER A 108 24.57 -11.17 -3.83
N SER A 109 24.37 -12.48 -4.01
CA SER A 109 24.38 -13.10 -5.35
C SER A 109 23.13 -12.76 -6.17
N THR A 110 22.05 -12.31 -5.53
CA THR A 110 20.76 -12.03 -6.18
C THR A 110 20.08 -10.82 -5.55
N CYS A 111 19.19 -10.18 -6.29
CA CYS A 111 18.41 -9.07 -5.77
C CYS A 111 17.24 -9.54 -4.89
N PRO A 112 16.88 -8.78 -3.84
CA PRO A 112 15.64 -9.01 -3.09
C PRO A 112 14.42 -9.03 -4.02
N LEU A 113 13.41 -9.84 -3.66
CA LEU A 113 12.16 -10.02 -4.42
C LEU A 113 12.36 -10.51 -5.87
N ASN A 114 13.51 -11.13 -6.19
CA ASN A 114 13.82 -11.63 -7.54
C ASN A 114 13.68 -10.55 -8.64
N VAL A 115 13.99 -9.30 -8.30
CA VAL A 115 14.19 -8.25 -9.31
C VAL A 115 15.54 -8.46 -10.02
N CYS A 116 15.82 -7.71 -11.08
CA CYS A 116 16.98 -7.96 -11.92
C CYS A 116 18.22 -7.24 -11.39
N CYS A 117 19.38 -7.91 -11.51
CA CYS A 117 20.67 -7.28 -11.26
C CYS A 117 21.17 -6.62 -12.55
N SER A 118 21.37 -5.31 -12.52
CA SER A 118 21.99 -4.60 -13.64
C SER A 118 23.45 -5.01 -13.80
N ARG A 119 24.03 -4.78 -14.99
CA ARG A 119 25.47 -4.96 -15.24
C ARG A 119 26.39 -4.12 -14.33
N PHE A 120 25.83 -3.17 -13.60
CA PHE A 120 26.53 -2.27 -12.69
C PHE A 120 26.39 -2.66 -11.22
N GLY A 121 25.71 -3.78 -10.92
CA GLY A 121 25.57 -4.32 -9.56
C GLY A 121 24.47 -3.66 -8.73
N PHE A 122 23.48 -3.04 -9.37
CA PHE A 122 22.29 -2.47 -8.72
C PHE A 122 21.05 -3.30 -9.02
N CYS A 123 20.11 -3.36 -8.08
CA CYS A 123 18.83 -4.03 -8.23
C CYS A 123 17.73 -3.12 -8.78
N GLY A 124 16.91 -3.65 -9.69
CA GLY A 124 15.78 -2.92 -10.26
C GLY A 124 14.90 -3.77 -11.16
N THR A 125 13.77 -3.20 -11.57
CA THR A 125 12.73 -3.88 -12.36
C THR A 125 12.57 -3.32 -13.78
N THR A 126 13.17 -2.16 -14.07
CA THR A 126 13.03 -1.51 -15.38
C THR A 126 13.82 -2.25 -16.45
N ARG A 127 13.60 -1.86 -17.71
CA ARG A 127 14.33 -2.41 -18.86
C ARG A 127 15.85 -2.29 -18.72
N ASP A 128 16.35 -1.25 -18.06
CA ASP A 128 17.78 -1.04 -17.86
C ASP A 128 18.42 -2.09 -16.95
N PHE A 129 17.61 -2.72 -16.09
CA PHE A 129 18.01 -3.80 -15.19
C PHE A 129 17.67 -5.17 -15.76
N CYS A 130 16.47 -5.31 -16.33
CA CYS A 130 15.89 -6.59 -16.73
C CYS A 130 16.05 -6.92 -18.23
N GLY A 131 16.54 -5.98 -19.05
CA GLY A 131 16.55 -6.14 -20.50
C GLY A 131 15.14 -6.40 -21.03
N ASN A 132 14.98 -7.46 -21.83
CA ASN A 132 13.69 -7.86 -22.40
C ASN A 132 12.93 -8.88 -21.54
N ALA A 133 13.37 -9.14 -20.29
CA ALA A 133 12.68 -10.07 -19.41
C ALA A 133 11.30 -9.53 -19.02
N VAL A 134 10.27 -10.37 -19.16
CA VAL A 134 8.88 -10.02 -18.81
C VAL A 134 8.45 -10.85 -17.60
N VAL A 135 7.77 -10.21 -16.65
CA VAL A 135 7.18 -10.90 -15.50
C VAL A 135 5.94 -11.66 -15.96
N VAL A 136 5.94 -12.97 -15.77
CA VAL A 136 4.75 -13.80 -16.01
C VAL A 136 3.73 -13.48 -14.94
N SER A 137 2.74 -12.68 -15.31
CA SER A 137 1.65 -12.28 -14.41
C SER A 137 0.44 -13.18 -14.57
N PRO A 138 -0.25 -13.56 -13.48
CA PRO A 138 -1.50 -14.33 -13.54
C PRO A 138 -2.54 -13.70 -14.47
N GLN A 139 -3.32 -14.56 -15.13
CA GLN A 139 -4.40 -14.17 -16.03
C GLN A 139 -5.67 -14.95 -15.67
N CYS A 140 -6.75 -14.24 -15.36
CA CYS A 140 -8.07 -14.80 -15.11
C CYS A 140 -9.15 -14.08 -15.91
N SER A 141 -10.15 -14.83 -16.37
CA SER A 141 -11.32 -14.30 -17.11
C SER A 141 -12.57 -14.11 -16.21
N GLY A 142 -12.46 -14.46 -14.93
CA GLY A 142 -13.57 -14.46 -13.98
C GLY A 142 -13.66 -13.20 -13.12
N ALA A 143 -14.47 -13.28 -12.06
CA ALA A 143 -14.68 -12.20 -11.10
C ALA A 143 -13.98 -12.51 -9.76
N SER A 144 -12.70 -12.86 -9.78
CA SER A 144 -11.95 -13.30 -8.59
C SER A 144 -11.91 -12.25 -7.48
N ALA A 145 -11.89 -10.97 -7.84
CA ALA A 145 -11.75 -9.86 -6.90
C ALA A 145 -13.01 -9.61 -6.05
N ARG A 146 -14.09 -10.37 -6.25
CA ARG A 146 -15.32 -10.25 -5.44
C ARG A 146 -15.33 -11.15 -4.19
N GLU A 147 -14.38 -12.07 -4.06
CA GLU A 147 -14.35 -13.03 -2.94
C GLU A 147 -14.21 -12.28 -1.61
N ARG A 148 -13.31 -11.28 -1.53
CA ARG A 148 -13.15 -10.42 -0.36
C ARG A 148 -13.29 -8.93 -0.69
N THR A 149 -13.95 -8.21 0.21
CA THR A 149 -14.03 -6.74 0.22
C THR A 149 -13.81 -6.32 1.66
N ILE A 150 -12.63 -5.77 1.94
CA ILE A 150 -12.14 -5.47 3.28
C ILE A 150 -12.20 -3.96 3.48
N GLY A 151 -12.83 -3.50 4.56
CA GLY A 151 -12.86 -2.09 4.93
C GLY A 151 -12.07 -1.83 6.20
N TYR A 152 -11.09 -0.94 6.16
CA TYR A 152 -10.44 -0.43 7.37
C TYR A 152 -11.27 0.71 7.96
N TYR A 153 -11.58 0.61 9.24
CA TYR A 153 -12.33 1.62 10.01
C TYR A 153 -11.37 2.36 10.93
N GLU A 154 -11.08 3.63 10.63
CA GLU A 154 -10.24 4.48 11.47
C GLU A 154 -11.03 4.88 12.72
N ALA A 155 -10.83 4.19 13.83
CA ALA A 155 -11.63 4.41 15.04
C ALA A 155 -11.52 5.84 15.60
N TRP A 156 -10.41 6.53 15.33
CA TRP A 156 -10.17 7.92 15.73
C TRP A 156 -10.90 8.94 14.85
N ASN A 157 -11.60 8.52 13.78
CA ASN A 157 -12.37 9.44 12.92
C ASN A 157 -13.39 10.28 13.71
N ILE A 158 -13.86 9.77 14.85
CA ILE A 158 -14.80 10.46 15.74
C ILE A 158 -14.23 11.74 16.37
N GLU A 159 -12.90 11.94 16.30
CA GLU A 159 -12.22 13.15 16.79
C GLU A 159 -12.29 14.30 15.78
N ARG A 160 -12.60 14.03 14.50
CA ARG A 160 -12.74 15.05 13.46
C ARG A 160 -13.83 16.08 13.83
N PRO A 161 -13.79 17.33 13.35
CA PRO A 161 -14.87 18.29 13.62
C PRO A 161 -16.19 17.91 12.93
N CYS A 162 -16.15 17.23 11.79
CA CYS A 162 -17.29 16.78 11.00
C CYS A 162 -16.95 15.49 10.23
N GLY A 163 -17.88 14.97 9.41
CA GLY A 163 -17.62 13.78 8.58
C GLY A 163 -17.27 12.53 9.40
N LYS A 164 -17.90 12.38 10.57
CA LYS A 164 -17.70 11.23 11.47
C LYS A 164 -18.53 10.04 11.00
N MET A 165 -17.99 8.86 11.17
CA MET A 165 -18.68 7.59 10.99
C MET A 165 -18.62 6.81 12.30
N GLY A 166 -19.74 6.68 12.99
CA GLY A 166 -19.86 5.76 14.11
C GLY A 166 -20.04 4.32 13.64
N PRO A 167 -19.92 3.31 14.54
CA PRO A 167 -20.11 1.91 14.16
C PRO A 167 -21.45 1.62 13.47
N ASP A 168 -22.53 2.28 13.90
CA ASP A 168 -23.87 2.06 13.34
C ASP A 168 -24.07 2.71 11.95
N ASP A 169 -23.21 3.68 11.58
CA ASP A 169 -23.24 4.41 10.32
C ASP A 169 -22.48 3.68 9.19
N ILE A 170 -21.70 2.64 9.53
CA ILE A 170 -20.94 1.86 8.56
C ILE A 170 -21.90 1.26 7.51
N PRO A 171 -21.66 1.49 6.21
CA PRO A 171 -22.51 0.99 5.13
C PRO A 171 -22.35 -0.54 4.98
N LEU A 172 -23.15 -1.28 5.75
CA LEU A 172 -23.21 -2.75 5.67
C LEU A 172 -23.82 -3.23 4.35
N GLY A 173 -23.53 -4.48 4.02
CA GLY A 173 -24.00 -5.19 2.83
C GLY A 173 -22.90 -5.41 1.80
N TYR A 174 -21.83 -4.62 1.83
CA TYR A 174 -20.75 -4.68 0.84
C TYR A 174 -19.51 -5.42 1.33
N TYR A 175 -19.12 -5.15 2.58
CA TYR A 175 -17.91 -5.70 3.17
C TYR A 175 -18.05 -7.18 3.50
N THR A 176 -17.00 -7.96 3.30
CA THR A 176 -16.89 -9.30 3.91
C THR A 176 -16.11 -9.26 5.22
N HIS A 177 -15.16 -8.33 5.31
CA HIS A 177 -14.37 -8.11 6.51
C HIS A 177 -14.34 -6.62 6.85
N LEU A 178 -14.39 -6.31 8.14
CA LEU A 178 -14.01 -5.00 8.66
C LEU A 178 -12.75 -5.17 9.49
N ASN A 179 -11.72 -4.39 9.18
CA ASN A 179 -10.53 -4.27 10.01
C ASN A 179 -10.68 -3.04 10.89
N TYR A 180 -10.79 -3.24 12.20
CA TYR A 180 -10.82 -2.16 13.18
C TYR A 180 -9.41 -1.60 13.33
N ALA A 181 -9.19 -0.36 12.89
CA ALA A 181 -7.91 0.34 12.98
C ALA A 181 -7.94 1.36 14.13
N PHE A 182 -7.05 1.31 15.12
CA PHE A 182 -6.07 0.28 15.43
C PHE A 182 -6.12 -0.09 16.91
N ALA A 183 -5.53 -1.24 17.24
CA ALA A 183 -4.89 -1.45 18.55
C ALA A 183 -3.37 -1.30 18.40
N LEU A 184 -2.68 -1.07 19.51
CA LEU A 184 -1.22 -0.94 19.59
C LEU A 184 -0.62 -2.08 20.41
N ILE A 185 0.71 -2.10 20.49
CA ILE A 185 1.45 -2.98 21.39
C ILE A 185 2.15 -2.10 22.43
N ASP A 186 1.92 -2.39 23.71
CA ASP A 186 2.59 -1.69 24.80
C ASP A 186 4.11 -1.95 24.74
N PRO A 187 4.95 -0.90 24.69
CA PRO A 187 6.38 -1.05 24.44
C PRO A 187 7.16 -1.71 25.57
N THR A 188 6.59 -1.81 26.77
CA THR A 188 7.26 -2.36 27.95
C THR A 188 6.86 -3.82 28.19
N THR A 189 5.58 -4.11 28.02
CA THR A 189 4.98 -5.39 28.38
C THR A 189 4.71 -6.28 27.18
N PHE A 190 4.77 -5.75 25.95
CA PHE A 190 4.40 -6.42 24.70
C PHE A 190 2.95 -6.94 24.67
N ARG A 191 2.09 -6.42 25.55
CA ARG A 191 0.66 -6.75 25.52
C ARG A 191 -0.07 -5.83 24.54
N ILE A 192 -1.14 -6.34 23.94
CA ILE A 192 -2.05 -5.50 23.16
C ILE A 192 -2.62 -4.38 24.05
N ALA A 193 -2.67 -3.17 23.49
CA ALA A 193 -3.17 -1.96 24.13
C ALA A 193 -4.15 -1.24 23.19
N ALA A 194 -5.16 -0.57 23.73
CA ALA A 194 -5.95 0.36 22.94
C ALA A 194 -5.12 1.61 22.62
N MET A 195 -5.43 2.29 21.52
CA MET A 195 -4.83 3.61 21.24
C MET A 195 -5.17 4.59 22.37
N ASP A 196 -6.42 4.59 22.81
CA ASP A 196 -6.96 5.39 23.89
C ASP A 196 -8.28 4.79 24.41
N ASN A 197 -8.88 5.38 25.44
CA ASN A 197 -10.14 4.90 26.01
C ASN A 197 -11.34 5.04 25.07
N THR A 198 -11.36 6.09 24.24
CA THR A 198 -12.46 6.39 23.33
C THR A 198 -12.50 5.36 22.21
N THR A 199 -11.37 5.15 21.53
CA THR A 199 -11.22 4.06 20.54
C THR A 199 -11.44 2.71 21.20
N GLY A 200 -10.90 2.47 22.40
CA GLY A 200 -11.12 1.23 23.14
C GLY A 200 -12.59 0.90 23.42
N SER A 201 -13.44 1.93 23.60
CA SER A 201 -14.87 1.75 23.91
C SER A 201 -15.71 1.25 22.74
N LEU A 202 -15.22 1.36 21.50
CA LEU A 202 -15.99 1.05 20.29
C LEU A 202 -15.82 -0.41 19.82
N TYR A 203 -14.84 -1.16 20.31
CA TYR A 203 -14.53 -2.51 19.81
C TYR A 203 -15.77 -3.42 19.74
N GLN A 204 -16.49 -3.55 20.85
CA GLN A 204 -17.67 -4.43 20.91
C GLN A 204 -18.85 -3.91 20.08
N SER A 205 -18.93 -2.60 19.85
CA SER A 205 -19.97 -2.01 18.99
C SER A 205 -19.73 -2.37 17.53
N VAL A 206 -18.47 -2.32 17.07
CA VAL A 206 -18.11 -2.72 15.70
C VAL A 206 -18.23 -4.24 15.52
N THR A 207 -17.73 -5.05 16.47
CA THR A 207 -17.86 -6.52 16.35
C THR A 207 -19.32 -6.99 16.46
N ALA A 208 -20.22 -6.20 17.07
CA ALA A 208 -21.65 -6.49 17.08
C ALA A 208 -22.33 -6.34 15.70
N LEU A 209 -21.71 -5.69 14.72
CA LEU A 209 -22.27 -5.50 13.38
C LEU A 209 -22.50 -6.82 12.63
N ARG A 210 -21.77 -7.90 12.96
CA ARG A 210 -22.06 -9.25 12.43
C ARG A 210 -23.46 -9.77 12.76
N LYS A 211 -24.12 -9.22 13.79
CA LYS A 211 -25.52 -9.53 14.10
C LYS A 211 -26.49 -8.91 13.07
N ARG A 212 -26.07 -7.83 12.41
CA ARG A 212 -26.82 -7.15 11.35
C ARG A 212 -26.47 -7.72 9.98
N GLN A 213 -25.23 -8.07 9.72
CA GLN A 213 -24.81 -8.70 8.47
C GLN A 213 -24.24 -10.10 8.72
N VAL A 214 -24.99 -11.12 8.32
CA VAL A 214 -24.54 -12.52 8.43
C VAL A 214 -23.28 -12.74 7.59
N ASN A 215 -22.32 -13.49 8.13
CA ASN A 215 -21.00 -13.77 7.56
C ASN A 215 -20.06 -12.56 7.45
N LEU A 216 -20.37 -11.43 8.08
CA LEU A 216 -19.39 -10.37 8.28
C LEU A 216 -18.37 -10.81 9.33
N GLU A 217 -17.09 -10.78 8.97
CA GLU A 217 -15.99 -10.93 9.92
C GLU A 217 -15.49 -9.56 10.36
N VAL A 218 -15.16 -9.43 11.65
CA VAL A 218 -14.57 -8.20 12.19
C VAL A 218 -13.23 -8.54 12.82
N TRP A 219 -12.15 -8.02 12.26
CA TRP A 219 -10.77 -8.29 12.67
C TRP A 219 -10.18 -7.05 13.34
N ILE A 220 -9.23 -7.26 14.24
CA ILE A 220 -8.47 -6.15 14.85
C ILE A 220 -7.19 -5.91 14.04
N ALA A 221 -6.98 -4.69 13.55
CA ALA A 221 -5.69 -4.29 12.98
C ALA A 221 -4.78 -3.77 14.09
N ILE A 222 -3.54 -4.23 14.12
CA ILE A 222 -2.53 -3.84 15.11
C ILE A 222 -1.36 -3.18 14.39
N GLY A 223 -1.02 -1.95 14.78
CA GLY A 223 0.08 -1.21 14.18
C GLY A 223 -0.36 0.10 13.55
N GLY A 224 -0.04 0.26 12.27
CA GLY A 224 -0.27 1.46 11.48
C GLY A 224 0.86 2.48 11.59
N TRP A 225 0.87 3.42 10.63
CA TRP A 225 1.95 4.40 10.46
C TRP A 225 2.41 5.08 11.75
N ALA A 226 1.48 5.59 12.58
CA ALA A 226 1.85 6.35 13.78
C ALA A 226 2.56 5.49 14.85
N MET A 227 2.38 4.16 14.86
CA MET A 227 3.05 3.28 15.83
C MET A 227 4.56 3.22 15.58
N ASN A 228 5.01 3.39 14.33
CA ASN A 228 6.40 3.34 13.92
C ASN A 228 7.06 4.74 13.79
N ASP A 229 6.34 5.81 14.14
CA ASP A 229 6.90 7.16 14.21
C ASP A 229 7.93 7.28 15.35
N PRO A 230 8.83 8.29 15.30
CA PRO A 230 9.77 8.56 16.39
C PRO A 230 9.09 8.62 17.76
N GLY A 231 9.41 7.67 18.63
CA GLY A 231 8.80 7.56 19.95
C GLY A 231 9.01 6.18 20.59
N PRO A 232 8.40 5.92 21.76
CA PRO A 232 8.57 4.68 22.52
C PRO A 232 8.13 3.42 21.77
N THR A 233 7.19 3.55 20.82
CA THR A 233 6.62 2.43 20.08
C THR A 233 7.40 2.07 18.81
N ARG A 234 8.32 2.93 18.37
CA ARG A 234 9.01 2.84 17.07
C ARG A 234 9.62 1.47 16.76
N THR A 235 10.25 0.83 17.74
CA THR A 235 10.96 -0.45 17.56
C THR A 235 10.16 -1.66 18.04
N VAL A 236 8.93 -1.46 18.55
CA VAL A 236 8.19 -2.50 19.28
C VAL A 236 7.92 -3.73 18.44
N PHE A 237 7.58 -3.58 17.16
CA PHE A 237 7.43 -4.75 16.27
C PHE A 237 8.74 -5.52 16.09
N SER A 238 9.87 -4.83 15.88
CA SER A 238 11.18 -5.47 15.74
C SER A 238 11.60 -6.20 17.02
N ASP A 239 11.42 -5.56 18.17
CA ASP A 239 11.77 -6.12 19.47
C ASP A 239 10.85 -7.30 19.86
N LEU A 240 9.55 -7.22 19.54
CA LEU A 240 8.59 -8.31 19.66
C LEU A 240 8.97 -9.50 18.77
N ALA A 241 9.23 -9.24 17.48
CA ALA A 241 9.57 -10.29 16.51
C ALA A 241 10.88 -10.99 16.88
N ALA A 242 11.84 -10.30 17.51
CA ALA A 242 13.12 -10.86 17.92
C ALA A 242 13.09 -11.70 19.21
N SER A 243 12.04 -11.59 20.04
CA SER A 243 12.04 -12.13 21.40
C SER A 243 10.96 -13.20 21.62
N PRO A 244 11.32 -14.48 21.77
CA PRO A 244 10.31 -15.53 21.95
C PRO A 244 9.36 -15.33 23.13
N ALA A 245 9.86 -14.78 24.25
CA ALA A 245 9.07 -14.49 25.44
C ALA A 245 8.12 -13.29 25.26
N ALA A 246 8.55 -12.26 24.50
CA ALA A 246 7.68 -11.16 24.12
C ALA A 246 6.53 -11.67 23.24
N GLN A 247 6.84 -12.56 22.28
CA GLN A 247 5.82 -13.20 21.44
C GLN A 247 4.80 -13.97 22.26
N ASP A 248 5.22 -14.79 23.23
CA ASP A 248 4.29 -15.53 24.09
C ASP A 248 3.37 -14.59 24.87
N THR A 249 3.93 -13.51 25.43
CA THR A 249 3.16 -12.48 26.16
C THR A 249 2.15 -11.78 25.24
N PHE A 250 2.59 -11.41 24.04
CA PHE A 250 1.73 -10.79 23.04
C PHE A 250 0.60 -11.74 22.64
N PHE A 251 0.89 -12.99 22.28
CA PHE A 251 -0.13 -13.95 21.84
C PHE A 251 -1.17 -14.23 22.91
N GLU A 252 -0.76 -14.40 24.17
CA GLU A 252 -1.69 -14.57 25.29
C GLU A 252 -2.61 -13.36 25.46
N SER A 253 -2.05 -12.15 25.40
CA SER A 253 -2.83 -10.92 25.50
C SER A 253 -3.78 -10.74 24.32
N LEU A 254 -3.32 -11.02 23.10
CA LEU A 254 -4.07 -10.89 21.86
C LEU A 254 -5.26 -11.85 21.83
N ILE A 255 -5.05 -13.13 22.17
CA ILE A 255 -6.13 -14.12 22.20
C ILE A 255 -7.20 -13.71 23.22
N SER A 256 -6.79 -13.32 24.42
CA SER A 256 -7.73 -12.84 25.44
C SER A 256 -8.51 -11.61 24.97
N PHE A 257 -7.82 -10.66 24.34
CA PHE A 257 -8.43 -9.46 23.78
C PHE A 257 -9.42 -9.77 22.66
N MET A 258 -9.08 -10.63 21.71
CA MET A 258 -9.97 -11.02 20.61
C MET A 258 -11.20 -11.76 21.12
N LEU A 259 -11.05 -12.67 22.10
CA LEU A 259 -12.18 -13.37 22.70
C LEU A 259 -13.11 -12.41 23.46
N THR A 260 -12.54 -11.49 24.25
CA THR A 260 -13.29 -10.54 25.09
C THR A 260 -14.08 -9.52 24.26
N ASN A 261 -13.47 -9.01 23.19
CA ASN A 261 -14.10 -8.03 22.31
C ASN A 261 -14.86 -8.67 21.15
N GLY A 262 -14.76 -9.99 21.01
CA GLY A 262 -15.43 -10.76 19.98
C GLY A 262 -14.89 -10.47 18.58
N PHE A 263 -13.58 -10.34 18.39
CA PHE A 263 -12.98 -10.30 17.05
C PHE A 263 -12.90 -11.71 16.44
N ASP A 264 -12.84 -11.78 15.11
CA ASP A 264 -12.80 -13.00 14.30
C ASP A 264 -11.40 -13.28 13.71
N GLY A 265 -10.50 -12.29 13.76
CA GLY A 265 -9.13 -12.40 13.31
C GLY A 265 -8.29 -11.18 13.67
N VAL A 266 -7.04 -11.20 13.24
CA VAL A 266 -6.06 -10.13 13.45
C VAL A 266 -5.37 -9.77 12.13
N ASP A 267 -5.14 -8.49 11.91
CA ASP A 267 -4.31 -7.96 10.84
C ASP A 267 -3.08 -7.29 11.48
N LEU A 268 -1.87 -7.67 11.09
CA LEU A 268 -0.65 -7.00 11.54
C LEU A 268 -0.18 -6.00 10.49
N ASP A 269 -0.22 -4.71 10.87
CA ASP A 269 0.17 -3.58 10.04
C ASP A 269 1.51 -3.01 10.54
N TRP A 270 2.59 -3.77 10.33
CA TRP A 270 3.95 -3.35 10.69
C TRP A 270 4.57 -2.53 9.56
N GLU A 271 4.82 -1.25 9.83
CA GLU A 271 5.35 -0.31 8.85
C GLU A 271 6.76 0.23 9.20
N TYR A 272 7.87 -0.41 8.84
CA TYR A 272 8.02 -1.68 8.10
C TYR A 272 9.22 -2.50 8.64
N PRO A 273 9.23 -3.83 8.50
CA PRO A 273 10.38 -4.67 8.83
C PRO A 273 11.62 -4.24 8.01
N MET A 274 12.80 -4.28 8.62
CA MET A 274 14.09 -3.83 8.08
C MET A 274 14.24 -2.33 7.78
N ALA A 275 13.17 -1.55 7.75
CA ALA A 275 13.21 -0.12 7.41
C ALA A 275 13.73 0.71 8.59
N ASP A 276 14.97 1.20 8.49
CA ASP A 276 15.66 1.93 9.55
C ASP A 276 14.98 3.26 9.90
N ASP A 277 14.46 3.95 8.89
CA ASP A 277 13.61 5.14 8.98
C ASP A 277 12.30 4.89 9.74
N ARG A 278 11.95 3.62 9.97
CA ARG A 278 10.77 3.16 10.73
C ARG A 278 11.09 2.28 11.95
N GLY A 279 12.37 2.19 12.34
CA GLY A 279 12.81 1.44 13.52
C GLY A 279 13.05 -0.05 13.30
N GLY A 280 13.02 -0.51 12.05
CA GLY A 280 13.35 -1.88 11.67
C GLY A 280 14.84 -2.18 11.69
N LYS A 281 15.17 -3.48 11.69
CA LYS A 281 16.52 -4.05 11.70
C LYS A 281 16.63 -5.17 10.66
N PRO A 282 17.82 -5.48 10.12
CA PRO A 282 17.98 -6.53 9.12
C PRO A 282 17.44 -7.92 9.54
N GLN A 283 17.47 -8.23 10.83
CA GLN A 283 16.96 -9.50 11.38
C GLN A 283 15.44 -9.65 11.26
N ASP A 284 14.70 -8.55 11.06
CA ASP A 284 13.25 -8.55 10.95
C ASP A 284 12.76 -9.44 9.80
N PHE A 285 13.54 -9.58 8.72
CA PHE A 285 13.19 -10.42 7.57
C PHE A 285 12.83 -11.85 7.97
N GLY A 286 13.66 -12.49 8.81
CA GLY A 286 13.41 -13.84 9.33
C GLY A 286 12.58 -13.86 10.62
N ASN A 287 12.72 -12.83 11.46
CA ASN A 287 11.99 -12.74 12.71
C ASN A 287 10.47 -12.59 12.49
N PHE A 288 10.06 -11.86 11.46
CA PHE A 288 8.64 -11.68 11.16
C PHE A 288 7.98 -12.99 10.70
N VAL A 289 8.68 -13.80 9.91
CA VAL A 289 8.25 -15.16 9.54
C VAL A 289 8.06 -16.00 10.80
N THR A 290 9.03 -15.96 11.71
CA THR A 290 8.98 -16.71 12.98
C THR A 290 7.79 -16.26 13.84
N LEU A 291 7.54 -14.96 13.93
CA LEU A 291 6.40 -14.37 14.64
C LEU A 291 5.07 -14.90 14.06
N LEU A 292 4.86 -14.81 12.74
CA LEU A 292 3.61 -15.25 12.12
C LEU A 292 3.40 -16.75 12.20
N LYS A 293 4.46 -17.54 12.03
CA LYS A 293 4.40 -18.99 12.21
C LYS A 293 3.90 -19.36 13.61
N ARG A 294 4.53 -18.80 14.65
CA ARG A 294 4.16 -19.08 16.05
C ARG A 294 2.78 -18.52 16.39
N LEU A 295 2.41 -17.35 15.87
CA LEU A 295 1.07 -16.79 16.03
C LEU A 295 0.02 -17.75 15.47
N ARG A 296 0.22 -18.25 14.23
CA ARG A 296 -0.69 -19.21 13.61
C ARG A 296 -0.83 -20.50 14.42
N GLU A 297 0.30 -21.05 14.88
CA GLU A 297 0.31 -22.25 15.74
C GLU A 297 -0.49 -22.00 17.04
N ARG A 298 -0.28 -20.85 17.69
CA ARG A 298 -0.97 -20.48 18.94
C ARG A 298 -2.46 -20.26 18.74
N LEU A 299 -2.88 -19.62 17.65
CA LEU A 299 -4.30 -19.42 17.32
C LEU A 299 -5.01 -20.74 17.04
N ASN A 300 -4.38 -21.66 16.31
CA ASN A 300 -4.94 -22.99 16.02
C ASN A 300 -5.18 -23.83 17.29
N GLN A 301 -4.45 -23.58 18.37
CA GLN A 301 -4.63 -24.26 19.66
C GLN A 301 -5.83 -23.76 20.47
N THR A 302 -6.43 -22.63 20.09
CA THR A 302 -7.56 -22.05 20.85
C THR A 302 -8.88 -22.81 20.68
N GLY A 303 -8.96 -23.71 19.70
CA GLY A 303 -10.21 -24.40 19.32
C GLY A 303 -11.20 -23.52 18.53
N ARG A 304 -10.88 -22.24 18.31
CA ARG A 304 -11.59 -21.33 17.41
C ARG A 304 -10.69 -21.03 16.21
N GLN A 305 -11.27 -20.99 15.02
CA GLN A 305 -10.57 -20.52 13.84
C GLN A 305 -10.53 -18.99 13.87
N PHE A 306 -9.32 -18.44 14.00
CA PHE A 306 -9.06 -17.01 13.86
C PHE A 306 -8.33 -16.75 12.55
N GLY A 307 -8.75 -15.69 11.85
CA GLY A 307 -8.03 -15.19 10.68
C GLY A 307 -6.73 -14.46 11.06
N VAL A 308 -5.75 -14.50 10.16
CA VAL A 308 -4.52 -13.68 10.24
C VAL A 308 -4.23 -13.10 8.86
N SER A 309 -4.10 -11.78 8.79
CA SER A 309 -3.55 -11.08 7.63
C SER A 309 -2.41 -10.17 8.02
N ILE A 310 -1.69 -9.68 7.01
CA ILE A 310 -0.73 -8.60 7.16
C ILE A 310 -0.93 -7.60 6.02
N THR A 311 -0.49 -6.37 6.25
CA THR A 311 -0.36 -5.39 5.17
C THR A 311 0.97 -5.57 4.43
N LEU A 312 0.96 -5.28 3.14
CA LEU A 312 2.17 -5.20 2.30
C LEU A 312 2.26 -3.81 1.67
N PRO A 313 3.43 -3.15 1.67
CA PRO A 313 3.61 -1.89 0.96
C PRO A 313 3.67 -2.11 -0.55
N ALA A 314 3.24 -1.12 -1.34
CA ALA A 314 3.48 -1.10 -2.79
C ALA A 314 4.93 -0.75 -3.16
N SER A 315 5.66 -0.06 -2.27
CA SER A 315 7.05 0.33 -2.49
C SER A 315 7.99 -0.87 -2.48
N TYR A 316 8.84 -1.00 -3.52
CA TYR A 316 9.94 -1.97 -3.53
C TYR A 316 10.86 -1.82 -2.32
N TRP A 317 11.15 -0.58 -1.91
CA TRP A 317 12.10 -0.27 -0.84
C TRP A 317 11.64 -0.75 0.53
N TYR A 318 10.33 -0.78 0.77
CA TYR A 318 9.77 -1.34 1.99
C TYR A 318 9.44 -2.83 1.83
N LEU A 319 8.93 -3.27 0.67
CA LEU A 319 8.55 -4.67 0.44
C LEU A 319 9.76 -5.63 0.48
N ARG A 320 10.97 -5.17 0.15
CA ARG A 320 12.20 -5.97 0.25
C ARG A 320 12.51 -6.45 1.68
N GLY A 321 11.91 -5.81 2.70
CA GLY A 321 12.02 -6.22 4.10
C GLY A 321 11.14 -7.42 4.48
N PHE A 322 10.26 -7.87 3.58
CA PHE A 322 9.32 -8.96 3.81
C PHE A 322 9.77 -10.23 3.10
N ASP A 323 9.94 -11.33 3.83
CA ASP A 323 10.11 -12.67 3.26
C ASP A 323 8.76 -13.23 2.80
N ILE A 324 8.16 -12.61 1.78
CA ILE A 324 6.78 -12.87 1.36
C ILE A 324 6.50 -14.34 1.04
N VAL A 325 7.50 -15.08 0.56
CA VAL A 325 7.38 -16.52 0.26
C VAL A 325 7.20 -17.34 1.55
N ASN A 326 7.96 -17.03 2.59
CA ASN A 326 7.85 -17.75 3.86
C ASN A 326 6.78 -17.17 4.80
N LEU A 327 6.31 -15.94 4.56
CA LEU A 327 5.16 -15.35 5.25
C LEU A 327 3.83 -15.93 4.74
N GLU A 328 3.70 -16.16 3.42
CA GLU A 328 2.45 -16.59 2.78
C GLU A 328 1.78 -17.81 3.44
N PRO A 329 2.48 -18.89 3.82
CA PRO A 329 1.85 -20.05 4.45
C PRO A 329 1.18 -19.78 5.81
N HIS A 330 1.50 -18.65 6.45
CA HIS A 330 1.06 -18.33 7.81
C HIS A 330 -0.10 -17.33 7.87
N VAL A 331 -0.43 -16.70 6.75
CA VAL A 331 -1.54 -15.74 6.61
C VAL A 331 -2.67 -16.32 5.75
N ASP A 332 -3.89 -15.84 5.99
CA ASP A 332 -5.05 -16.13 5.15
C ASP A 332 -5.00 -15.31 3.86
N PHE A 333 -4.56 -14.06 3.95
CA PHE A 333 -4.34 -13.16 2.81
C PHE A 333 -3.42 -11.98 3.17
N PHE A 334 -2.95 -11.30 2.13
CA PHE A 334 -2.21 -10.05 2.18
C PHE A 334 -3.11 -8.88 1.78
N ASN A 335 -3.03 -7.78 2.53
CA ASN A 335 -3.67 -6.51 2.19
C ASN A 335 -2.61 -5.56 1.61
N MET A 336 -2.54 -5.45 0.28
CA MET A 336 -1.47 -4.66 -0.34
C MET A 336 -1.88 -3.19 -0.46
N MET A 337 -1.18 -2.32 0.24
CA MET A 337 -1.40 -0.86 0.29
C MET A 337 -0.94 -0.21 -1.02
N THR A 338 -1.79 -0.31 -2.04
CA THR A 338 -1.58 0.14 -3.42
C THR A 338 -2.12 1.56 -3.65
N TYR A 339 -1.89 2.39 -2.62
CA TYR A 339 -2.17 3.80 -2.52
C TYR A 339 -0.95 4.46 -1.84
N ASP A 340 -0.94 5.80 -1.76
CA ASP A 340 0.23 6.56 -1.25
C ASP A 340 1.53 6.26 -1.99
N ILE A 341 1.40 5.98 -3.28
CA ILE A 341 2.54 5.85 -4.19
C ILE A 341 3.26 7.21 -4.32
N HIS A 342 2.48 8.30 -4.32
CA HIS A 342 2.95 9.68 -4.45
C HIS A 342 2.31 10.61 -3.42
N GLY A 343 3.03 11.65 -3.01
CA GLY A 343 2.59 12.59 -2.00
C GLY A 343 3.57 13.72 -1.74
N LEU A 344 3.34 14.50 -0.68
CA LEU A 344 4.17 15.68 -0.37
C LEU A 344 5.65 15.35 -0.11
N TRP A 345 5.93 14.13 0.36
CA TRP A 345 7.28 13.65 0.61
C TRP A 345 8.15 13.62 -0.66
N ASP A 346 7.55 13.55 -1.85
CA ASP A 346 8.26 13.56 -3.14
C ASP A 346 9.10 14.83 -3.33
N ALA A 347 8.69 15.96 -2.72
CA ALA A 347 9.43 17.22 -2.78
C ALA A 347 10.86 17.11 -2.23
N THR A 348 11.09 16.20 -1.28
CA THR A 348 12.41 15.97 -0.66
C THR A 348 13.17 14.82 -1.31
N ASN A 349 12.51 14.04 -2.17
CA ASN A 349 13.14 12.98 -2.94
C ASN A 349 13.89 13.61 -4.13
N LYS A 350 15.20 13.38 -4.23
CA LYS A 350 16.06 13.98 -5.26
C LYS A 350 15.75 13.50 -6.68
N GLU A 351 15.16 12.31 -6.81
CA GLU A 351 14.89 11.66 -8.09
C GLU A 351 13.50 12.01 -8.62
N LEU A 352 12.54 12.17 -7.71
CA LEU A 352 11.17 12.56 -8.05
C LEU A 352 11.07 14.09 -8.12
N GLY A 353 11.40 14.77 -7.04
CA GLY A 353 11.20 16.21 -6.89
C GLY A 353 9.74 16.60 -6.65
N PRO A 354 9.44 17.91 -6.53
CA PRO A 354 8.12 18.41 -6.15
C PRO A 354 7.15 18.43 -7.34
N TYR A 355 6.90 17.28 -7.97
CA TYR A 355 5.93 17.14 -9.07
C TYR A 355 4.71 16.34 -8.63
N ALA A 356 3.53 16.82 -9.00
CA ALA A 356 2.27 16.22 -8.59
C ALA A 356 2.00 14.97 -9.43
N PHE A 357 2.07 13.81 -8.79
CA PHE A 357 1.70 12.52 -9.38
C PHE A 357 0.54 11.88 -8.63
N ALA A 358 -0.13 10.94 -9.29
CA ALA A 358 -1.29 10.26 -8.75
C ALA A 358 -0.89 9.21 -7.71
N HIS A 359 -1.47 9.26 -6.51
CA HIS A 359 -1.10 8.33 -5.44
C HIS A 359 -1.64 6.90 -5.61
N THR A 360 -2.55 6.67 -6.56
CA THR A 360 -3.17 5.36 -6.84
C THR A 360 -3.04 4.97 -8.32
N ASN A 361 -1.91 5.29 -8.93
CA ASN A 361 -1.68 5.06 -10.36
C ASN A 361 -1.58 3.56 -10.71
N LEU A 362 -2.47 3.07 -11.59
CA LEU A 362 -2.59 1.65 -11.92
C LEU A 362 -1.35 1.06 -12.60
N THR A 363 -0.59 1.84 -13.37
CA THR A 363 0.65 1.35 -14.01
C THR A 363 1.72 1.04 -12.96
N GLU A 364 1.78 1.85 -11.90
CA GLU A 364 2.69 1.70 -10.78
C GLU A 364 2.22 0.64 -9.78
N ILE A 365 0.90 0.56 -9.56
CA ILE A 365 0.26 -0.57 -8.87
C ILE A 365 0.60 -1.89 -9.57
N ASN A 366 0.58 -1.94 -10.91
CA ASN A 366 0.98 -3.14 -11.65
C ASN A 366 2.45 -3.47 -11.41
N ALA A 367 3.34 -2.47 -11.46
CA ALA A 367 4.76 -2.67 -11.16
C ALA A 367 5.01 -3.19 -9.74
N ALA A 368 4.26 -2.69 -8.76
CA ALA A 368 4.32 -3.17 -7.37
C ALA A 368 3.82 -4.62 -7.25
N ILE A 369 2.68 -4.94 -7.84
CA ILE A 369 2.09 -6.29 -7.81
C ILE A 369 2.98 -7.32 -8.53
N GLU A 370 3.69 -6.91 -9.58
CA GLU A 370 4.66 -7.78 -10.26
C GLU A 370 5.81 -8.24 -9.34
N LEU A 371 6.12 -7.51 -8.26
CA LEU A 371 7.05 -7.97 -7.23
C LEU A 371 6.55 -9.26 -6.56
N LEU A 372 5.24 -9.44 -6.39
CA LEU A 372 4.67 -10.67 -5.84
C LEU A 372 4.79 -11.84 -6.84
N TRP A 373 4.56 -11.58 -8.14
CA TRP A 373 4.64 -12.62 -9.17
C TRP A 373 6.06 -13.12 -9.43
N ARG A 374 7.05 -12.25 -9.29
CA ARG A 374 8.48 -12.63 -9.28
C ARG A 374 8.82 -13.63 -8.17
N ASN A 375 7.98 -13.73 -7.15
CA ASN A 375 8.14 -14.63 -6.01
C ASN A 375 7.08 -15.74 -5.98
N ASN A 376 6.30 -15.91 -7.06
CA ASN A 376 5.27 -16.94 -7.19
C ASN A 376 4.20 -16.94 -6.09
N ILE A 377 3.90 -15.77 -5.51
CA ILE A 377 2.83 -15.62 -4.52
C ILE A 377 1.49 -15.99 -5.15
N ASN A 378 0.61 -16.66 -4.40
CA ASN A 378 -0.71 -17.03 -4.86
C ASN A 378 -1.60 -15.79 -5.01
N PRO A 379 -2.06 -15.44 -6.24
CA PRO A 379 -2.87 -14.25 -6.44
C PRO A 379 -4.19 -14.27 -5.67
N ALA A 380 -4.77 -15.45 -5.44
CA ALA A 380 -6.00 -15.59 -4.68
C ALA A 380 -5.86 -15.20 -3.21
N ARG A 381 -4.64 -15.01 -2.69
CA ARG A 381 -4.35 -14.52 -1.34
C ARG A 381 -4.04 -13.02 -1.27
N VAL A 382 -4.07 -12.31 -2.39
CA VAL A 382 -3.74 -10.88 -2.43
C VAL A 382 -5.02 -10.07 -2.62
N ASN A 383 -5.20 -9.04 -1.79
CA ASN A 383 -6.27 -8.06 -1.93
C ASN A 383 -5.68 -6.74 -2.44
N LEU A 384 -6.29 -6.16 -3.48
CA LEU A 384 -5.90 -4.86 -4.03
C LEU A 384 -6.37 -3.73 -3.10
N GLY A 385 -5.43 -2.93 -2.60
CA GLY A 385 -5.72 -1.74 -1.80
C GLY A 385 -6.27 -0.58 -2.65
N LEU A 386 -7.27 0.11 -2.13
CA LEU A 386 -7.96 1.24 -2.76
C LEU A 386 -8.06 2.38 -1.76
N GLY A 387 -7.69 3.59 -2.19
CA GLY A 387 -7.77 4.80 -1.37
C GLY A 387 -9.13 5.47 -1.49
N PHE A 388 -9.90 5.55 -0.41
CA PHE A 388 -11.15 6.35 -0.31
C PHE A 388 -10.85 7.80 0.11
N TYR A 389 -9.72 8.31 -0.37
CA TYR A 389 -9.21 9.65 -0.15
C TYR A 389 -8.32 10.01 -1.33
N GLY A 390 -7.93 11.29 -1.40
CA GLY A 390 -6.97 11.76 -2.39
C GLY A 390 -5.76 12.42 -1.75
N ARG A 391 -4.60 12.27 -2.40
CA ARG A 391 -3.42 13.12 -2.15
C ARG A 391 -3.51 14.37 -3.01
N SER A 392 -3.29 15.52 -2.39
CA SER A 392 -3.60 16.82 -2.97
C SER A 392 -2.45 17.82 -2.86
N PHE A 393 -2.37 18.73 -3.82
CA PHE A 393 -1.27 19.68 -3.97
C PHE A 393 -1.78 21.09 -4.30
N THR A 394 -1.05 22.10 -3.84
CA THR A 394 -1.10 23.46 -4.38
C THR A 394 -0.07 23.56 -5.50
N MET A 395 -0.53 23.76 -6.73
CA MET A 395 0.27 23.76 -7.95
C MET A 395 1.08 25.05 -8.07
N LYS A 396 2.34 24.94 -8.45
CA LYS A 396 3.26 26.09 -8.53
C LYS A 396 2.91 27.05 -9.67
N ASN A 397 2.33 26.53 -10.76
CA ASN A 397 1.91 27.30 -11.91
C ASN A 397 0.44 26.96 -12.24
N PRO A 398 -0.51 27.91 -12.10
CA PRO A 398 -1.92 27.70 -12.44
C PRO A 398 -2.18 27.27 -13.90
N SER A 399 -1.22 27.49 -14.81
CA SER A 399 -1.29 27.02 -16.20
C SER A 399 -0.83 25.55 -16.40
N CYS A 400 -0.28 24.91 -15.35
CA CYS A 400 0.19 23.53 -15.38
C CYS A 400 -0.52 22.73 -14.28
N LEU A 401 -1.62 22.07 -14.64
CA LEU A 401 -2.49 21.33 -13.71
C LEU A 401 -2.59 19.82 -14.04
N LYS A 402 -1.71 19.30 -14.89
CA LYS A 402 -1.65 17.88 -15.25
C LYS A 402 -0.71 17.13 -14.30
N PRO A 403 -0.84 15.79 -14.17
CA PRO A 403 0.20 14.98 -13.55
C PRO A 403 1.59 15.31 -14.11
N GLY A 404 2.61 15.34 -13.25
CA GLY A 404 3.98 15.76 -13.57
C GLY A 404 4.20 17.28 -13.55
N CYS A 405 3.18 18.10 -13.27
CA CYS A 405 3.37 19.53 -13.04
C CYS A 405 3.93 19.80 -11.63
N PRO A 406 4.78 20.83 -11.44
CA PRO A 406 5.38 21.11 -10.15
C PRO A 406 4.36 21.67 -9.14
N PHE A 407 4.45 21.24 -7.89
CA PHE A 407 3.70 21.79 -6.75
C PHE A 407 4.60 22.64 -5.84
N SER A 408 3.97 23.47 -5.00
CA SER A 408 4.66 24.30 -3.99
C SER A 408 4.35 23.90 -2.55
N ALA A 409 3.21 23.25 -2.31
CA ALA A 409 2.77 22.79 -1.00
C ALA A 409 1.66 21.74 -1.15
N GLY A 410 1.16 21.20 -0.03
CA GLY A 410 -0.12 20.51 -0.01
C GLY A 410 -1.26 21.43 -0.40
N ALA A 411 -2.34 20.87 -0.96
CA ALA A 411 -3.57 21.61 -1.12
C ALA A 411 -4.11 22.05 0.26
N ARG A 412 -4.99 23.05 0.25
CA ARG A 412 -5.68 23.50 1.46
C ARG A 412 -6.37 22.32 2.15
N ALA A 413 -6.27 22.29 3.47
CA ALA A 413 -6.90 21.27 4.29
C ALA A 413 -8.41 21.21 4.05
N GLY A 414 -8.96 20.00 4.05
CA GLY A 414 -10.40 19.78 4.08
C GLY A 414 -11.03 20.26 5.40
N GLU A 415 -12.33 20.57 5.36
CA GLU A 415 -13.07 21.07 6.53
C GLU A 415 -13.14 20.03 7.66
N CYS A 416 -13.22 18.74 7.31
CA CYS A 416 -13.36 17.65 8.27
C CYS A 416 -12.05 16.92 8.51
N THR A 417 -11.25 16.65 7.47
CA THR A 417 -9.94 15.97 7.64
C THR A 417 -8.88 16.88 8.23
N GLY A 418 -8.97 18.19 8.04
CA GLY A 418 -8.12 19.19 8.69
C GLY A 418 -6.63 19.11 8.33
N THR A 419 -6.25 18.29 7.35
CA THR A 419 -4.84 17.99 7.04
C THR A 419 -4.48 18.48 5.63
N PRO A 420 -3.55 19.44 5.49
CA PRO A 420 -3.08 19.87 4.17
C PRO A 420 -2.50 18.71 3.35
N GLY A 421 -2.86 18.65 2.06
CA GLY A 421 -2.37 17.62 1.13
C GLY A 421 -3.09 16.27 1.19
N VAL A 422 -4.16 16.15 1.98
CA VAL A 422 -5.05 14.98 2.01
C VAL A 422 -6.50 15.47 2.04
N LEU A 423 -7.37 14.82 1.28
CA LEU A 423 -8.81 15.07 1.32
C LEU A 423 -9.56 13.74 1.35
N ALA A 424 -10.57 13.62 2.21
CA ALA A 424 -11.47 12.47 2.17
C ALA A 424 -12.26 12.46 0.86
N ALA A 425 -12.70 11.29 0.39
CA ALA A 425 -13.50 11.20 -0.82
C ALA A 425 -14.76 12.07 -0.74
N TYR A 426 -15.45 12.08 0.40
CA TYR A 426 -16.63 12.95 0.58
C TYR A 426 -16.31 14.46 0.49
N GLU A 427 -15.10 14.89 0.86
CA GLU A 427 -14.68 16.30 0.74
C GLU A 427 -14.41 16.66 -0.72
N ILE A 428 -13.79 15.75 -1.47
CA ILE A 428 -13.55 15.94 -2.91
C ILE A 428 -14.87 15.96 -3.66
N ASP A 429 -15.82 15.08 -3.31
CA ASP A 429 -17.17 15.07 -3.85
C ASP A 429 -17.90 16.41 -3.60
N GLN A 430 -17.76 16.99 -2.41
CA GLN A 430 -18.29 18.32 -2.11
C GLN A 430 -17.65 19.42 -2.97
N ILE A 431 -16.34 19.35 -3.21
CA ILE A 431 -15.64 20.28 -4.13
C ILE A 431 -16.21 20.17 -5.54
N ILE A 432 -16.42 18.95 -6.05
CA ILE A 432 -17.01 18.71 -7.38
C ILE A 432 -18.43 19.26 -7.44
N ARG A 433 -19.27 18.98 -6.43
CA ARG A 433 -20.68 19.40 -6.38
C ARG A 433 -20.86 20.92 -6.29
N LYS A 434 -19.86 21.68 -5.83
CA LYS A 434 -19.87 23.16 -5.88
C LYS A 434 -19.85 23.70 -7.32
N GLY A 435 -19.43 22.89 -8.30
CA GLY A 435 -19.57 23.19 -9.73
C GLY A 435 -18.46 24.04 -10.35
N ASN A 436 -17.41 24.39 -9.60
CA ASN A 436 -16.24 25.16 -10.07
C ASN A 436 -14.97 24.32 -10.23
N ALA A 437 -15.07 22.99 -10.07
CA ALA A 437 -13.95 22.07 -10.25
C ALA A 437 -13.91 21.51 -11.68
N ASN A 438 -12.71 21.25 -12.19
CA ASN A 438 -12.48 20.49 -13.41
C ASN A 438 -12.11 19.05 -13.04
N VAL A 439 -12.76 18.07 -13.66
CA VAL A 439 -12.59 16.64 -13.38
C VAL A 439 -12.06 15.96 -14.64
N THR A 440 -10.86 15.39 -14.57
CA THR A 440 -10.19 14.74 -15.69
C THR A 440 -9.87 13.28 -15.36
N LEU A 441 -10.37 12.36 -16.16
CA LEU A 441 -10.06 10.93 -16.06
C LEU A 441 -8.81 10.60 -16.89
N TYR A 442 -7.82 9.98 -16.23
CA TYR A 442 -6.64 9.40 -16.84
C TYR A 442 -6.84 7.88 -16.89
N LYS A 443 -7.24 7.38 -18.07
CA LYS A 443 -7.73 6.01 -18.23
C LYS A 443 -6.66 4.93 -18.07
N ASP A 444 -5.46 5.17 -18.60
CA ASP A 444 -4.37 4.19 -18.56
C ASP A 444 -3.83 4.04 -17.13
N GLU A 445 -3.77 5.14 -16.39
CA GLU A 445 -3.41 5.23 -14.99
C GLU A 445 -4.56 4.86 -14.04
N ALA A 446 -5.79 4.70 -14.57
CA ALA A 446 -7.03 4.54 -13.82
C ALA A 446 -7.11 5.46 -12.59
N VAL A 447 -6.96 6.76 -12.81
CA VAL A 447 -7.08 7.79 -11.77
C VAL A 447 -7.89 8.98 -12.26
N THR A 448 -8.59 9.63 -11.34
CA THR A 448 -9.29 10.89 -11.58
C THR A 448 -8.56 12.02 -10.91
N VAL A 449 -8.24 13.06 -11.68
CA VAL A 449 -7.67 14.31 -11.19
C VAL A 449 -8.75 15.37 -11.13
N VAL A 450 -8.87 16.02 -9.98
CA VAL A 450 -9.78 17.14 -9.75
C VAL A 450 -8.97 18.39 -9.48
N THR A 451 -9.26 19.48 -10.18
CA THR A 451 -8.60 20.77 -9.97
C THR A 451 -9.63 21.86 -9.72
N TRP A 452 -9.32 22.77 -8.80
CA TRP A 452 -10.24 23.85 -8.40
C TRP A 452 -9.47 25.10 -7.95
N ASP A 453 -10.18 26.22 -7.81
CA ASP A 453 -9.63 27.50 -7.33
C ASP A 453 -8.30 27.93 -8.00
N ASN A 454 -8.16 27.62 -9.29
CA ASN A 454 -7.01 27.88 -10.16
C ASN A 454 -5.71 27.12 -9.88
N ASP A 455 -5.42 26.76 -8.63
CA ASP A 455 -4.13 26.19 -8.22
C ASP A 455 -4.23 24.93 -7.35
N GLN A 456 -5.43 24.45 -7.04
CA GLN A 456 -5.59 23.25 -6.24
C GLN A 456 -5.75 22.03 -7.13
N TRP A 457 -5.17 20.92 -6.69
CA TRP A 457 -5.12 19.67 -7.42
C TRP A 457 -5.27 18.51 -6.44
N VAL A 458 -6.05 17.49 -6.80
CA VAL A 458 -6.13 16.22 -6.07
C VAL A 458 -6.26 15.07 -7.05
N SER A 459 -5.58 13.96 -6.76
CA SER A 459 -5.83 12.67 -7.42
C SER A 459 -6.64 11.77 -6.50
N MET A 460 -7.65 11.10 -7.03
CA MET A 460 -8.52 10.17 -6.29
C MET A 460 -9.05 9.05 -7.17
N ASP A 461 -9.70 8.09 -6.52
CA ASP A 461 -10.54 7.09 -7.17
C ASP A 461 -12.02 7.49 -7.18
N ASN A 462 -12.70 7.29 -8.32
CA ASN A 462 -14.14 7.46 -8.47
C ASN A 462 -14.77 6.18 -9.07
N LYS A 463 -16.07 6.22 -9.38
CA LYS A 463 -16.79 5.08 -10.01
C LYS A 463 -16.04 4.45 -11.19
N GLU A 464 -15.61 5.26 -12.16
CA GLU A 464 -14.94 4.76 -13.36
C GLU A 464 -13.59 4.12 -13.05
N THR A 465 -12.78 4.73 -12.18
CA THR A 465 -11.45 4.20 -11.85
C THR A 465 -11.52 2.97 -10.97
N LEU A 466 -12.47 2.91 -10.03
CA LEU A 466 -12.76 1.71 -9.24
C LEU A 466 -13.13 0.54 -10.15
N LYS A 467 -13.94 0.78 -11.19
CA LYS A 467 -14.26 -0.25 -12.18
C LYS A 467 -13.02 -0.75 -12.93
N LEU A 468 -12.16 0.16 -13.39
CA LEU A 468 -10.91 -0.19 -14.08
C LEU A 468 -9.96 -1.00 -13.17
N LYS A 469 -9.85 -0.61 -11.89
CA LYS A 469 -9.03 -1.30 -10.89
C LYS A 469 -9.57 -2.68 -10.51
N VAL A 470 -10.88 -2.82 -10.40
CA VAL A 470 -11.52 -4.14 -10.19
C VAL A 470 -11.36 -5.04 -11.41
N ASP A 471 -11.49 -4.50 -12.63
CA ASP A 471 -11.25 -5.26 -13.86
C ASP A 471 -9.79 -5.74 -13.94
N TYR A 472 -8.85 -4.88 -13.56
CA TYR A 472 -7.45 -5.25 -13.41
C TYR A 472 -7.25 -6.35 -12.34
N ALA A 473 -7.84 -6.20 -11.16
CA ALA A 473 -7.74 -7.18 -10.08
C ALA A 473 -8.26 -8.57 -10.52
N ASN A 474 -9.41 -8.58 -11.19
CA ASN A 474 -9.98 -9.78 -11.80
C ASN A 474 -9.06 -10.39 -12.85
N LYS A 475 -8.52 -9.57 -13.76
CA LYS A 475 -7.56 -10.01 -14.77
C LYS A 475 -6.33 -10.66 -14.14
N ARG A 476 -5.87 -10.17 -12.99
CA ARG A 476 -4.71 -10.71 -12.25
C ARG A 476 -5.05 -11.79 -11.22
N CYS A 477 -6.26 -12.34 -11.26
CA CYS A 477 -6.70 -13.39 -10.34
C CYS A 477 -6.67 -13.00 -8.85
N LEU A 478 -6.67 -11.70 -8.53
CA LEU A 478 -6.62 -11.24 -7.13
C LEU A 478 -7.88 -11.70 -6.40
N GLY A 479 -7.72 -12.11 -5.14
CA GLY A 479 -8.82 -12.67 -4.35
C GLY A 479 -9.70 -11.63 -3.66
N GLY A 480 -9.45 -10.34 -3.85
CA GLY A 480 -10.28 -9.32 -3.24
C GLY A 480 -9.79 -7.89 -3.43
N THR A 481 -10.51 -6.99 -2.77
CA THR A 481 -10.12 -5.60 -2.56
C THR A 481 -10.07 -5.27 -1.07
N MET A 482 -9.27 -4.27 -0.76
CA MET A 482 -9.13 -3.66 0.55
C MET A 482 -9.28 -2.14 0.39
N VAL A 483 -9.93 -1.48 1.34
CA VAL A 483 -10.21 -0.05 1.30
C VAL A 483 -9.61 0.63 2.52
N TRP A 484 -8.80 1.66 2.27
CA TRP A 484 -8.35 2.63 3.26
C TRP A 484 -8.93 4.01 2.95
N ALA A 485 -9.80 4.59 3.77
CA ALA A 485 -10.53 3.97 4.87
C ALA A 485 -12.03 4.26 4.73
N ILE A 486 -12.87 3.44 5.35
CA ILE A 486 -14.32 3.47 5.10
C ILE A 486 -14.99 4.75 5.61
N ASP A 487 -14.45 5.37 6.65
CA ASP A 487 -14.93 6.62 7.24
C ASP A 487 -14.51 7.87 6.44
N LEU A 488 -13.74 7.70 5.36
CA LEU A 488 -13.41 8.75 4.38
C LEU A 488 -14.39 8.79 3.20
N ASP A 489 -15.39 7.90 3.20
CA ASP A 489 -16.50 7.82 2.24
C ASP A 489 -17.84 8.15 2.92
N ASP A 490 -18.81 8.65 2.15
CA ASP A 490 -20.19 8.88 2.58
C ASP A 490 -21.14 7.71 2.22
N GLY A 491 -20.57 6.59 1.78
CA GLY A 491 -21.24 5.39 1.33
C GLY A 491 -21.42 5.32 -0.20
N THR A 492 -21.00 6.35 -0.94
CA THR A 492 -21.07 6.38 -2.40
C THR A 492 -20.00 5.50 -3.02
N LEU A 493 -18.73 5.64 -2.63
CA LEU A 493 -17.63 4.87 -3.23
C LEU A 493 -17.72 3.38 -2.92
N ILE A 494 -18.14 2.98 -1.72
CA ILE A 494 -18.39 1.55 -1.44
C ILE A 494 -19.55 1.02 -2.29
N GLY A 495 -20.54 1.87 -2.59
CA GLY A 495 -21.61 1.54 -3.52
C GLY A 495 -21.10 1.26 -4.92
N ASP A 496 -20.28 2.16 -5.45
CA ASP A 496 -19.65 2.03 -6.75
C ASP A 496 -18.69 0.83 -6.82
N LEU A 497 -17.93 0.56 -5.76
CA LEU A 497 -17.09 -0.64 -5.64
C LEU A 497 -17.94 -1.92 -5.63
N GLY A 498 -19.07 -1.92 -4.94
CA GLY A 498 -20.03 -3.03 -4.95
C GLY A 498 -20.58 -3.32 -6.35
N GLU A 499 -20.91 -2.27 -7.11
CA GLU A 499 -21.32 -2.39 -8.51
C GLU A 499 -20.18 -2.91 -9.39
N ALA A 500 -18.97 -2.36 -9.23
CA ALA A 500 -17.80 -2.74 -10.00
C ALA A 500 -17.41 -4.23 -9.81
N THR A 501 -17.54 -4.74 -8.59
CA THR A 501 -17.27 -6.16 -8.26
C THR A 501 -18.38 -7.10 -8.72
N GLY A 502 -19.55 -6.57 -9.14
CA GLY A 502 -20.70 -7.37 -9.53
C GLY A 502 -21.24 -8.23 -8.38
N LYS A 503 -21.01 -7.82 -7.13
CA LYS A 503 -21.39 -8.56 -5.93
C LYS A 503 -22.74 -8.08 -5.44
N ASN A 504 -23.68 -9.02 -5.28
CA ASN A 504 -24.95 -8.71 -4.63
C ASN A 504 -24.71 -8.30 -3.18
N ARG A 505 -25.38 -7.23 -2.74
CA ARG A 505 -25.30 -6.81 -1.34
C ARG A 505 -25.79 -7.93 -0.43
N SER A 506 -24.99 -8.22 0.60
CA SER A 506 -25.36 -9.12 1.68
C SER A 506 -26.62 -8.59 2.38
N ARG A 507 -27.45 -9.51 2.87
CA ARG A 507 -28.66 -9.14 3.63
C ARG A 507 -28.25 -8.45 4.93
N VAL A 508 -28.74 -7.23 5.12
CA VAL A 508 -28.57 -6.46 6.36
C VAL A 508 -29.88 -6.46 7.13
N PHE A 509 -29.85 -6.97 8.36
CA PHE A 509 -30.98 -6.91 9.27
C PHE A 509 -31.05 -5.52 9.92
N PRO A 510 -32.27 -4.97 10.08
CA PRO A 510 -32.44 -3.76 10.84
C PRO A 510 -31.95 -3.99 12.25
N ARG A 511 -31.55 -2.91 12.93
CA ARG A 511 -31.26 -2.98 14.36
C ARG A 511 -32.47 -3.65 15.01
N ARG A 512 -32.26 -4.77 15.71
CA ARG A 512 -33.28 -5.22 16.65
C ARG A 512 -33.37 -4.06 17.65
N MET A 513 -34.38 -3.21 17.51
CA MET A 513 -34.90 -2.50 18.66
C MET A 513 -35.04 -3.59 19.70
N ALA A 514 -34.40 -3.44 20.85
CA ALA A 514 -34.74 -4.25 21.99
C ALA A 514 -36.21 -3.95 22.27
N LEU A 515 -37.11 -4.67 21.61
CA LEU A 515 -38.42 -4.98 22.14
C LEU A 515 -38.11 -5.95 23.28
N THR A 516 -37.52 -5.45 24.37
CA THR A 516 -38.12 -5.78 25.65
C THR A 516 -39.55 -5.33 25.48
N PRO A 517 -40.53 -6.24 25.41
CA PRO A 517 -41.89 -5.81 25.62
C PRO A 517 -41.83 -5.06 26.95
N ASP A 518 -42.32 -3.82 26.99
CA ASP A 518 -42.57 -3.18 28.26
C ASP A 518 -43.60 -4.05 28.97
N LEU A 519 -43.10 -5.02 29.74
CA LEU A 519 -43.93 -5.92 30.53
C LEU A 519 -44.49 -5.15 31.75
N GLY A 520 -44.29 -3.82 31.82
CA GLY A 520 -44.82 -2.95 32.87
C GLY A 520 -44.24 -3.24 34.24
N THR A 521 -43.19 -4.07 34.34
CA THR A 521 -42.65 -4.53 35.60
C THR A 521 -41.19 -4.98 35.45
N THR A 522 -40.32 -4.50 36.33
CA THR A 522 -38.95 -5.00 36.49
C THR A 522 -38.86 -6.13 37.52
N ASP A 523 -40.01 -6.59 38.03
CA ASP A 523 -40.09 -7.62 39.04
C ASP A 523 -39.98 -9.02 38.40
N VAL A 524 -38.88 -9.69 38.68
CA VAL A 524 -38.55 -11.03 38.17
C VAL A 524 -39.63 -12.06 38.56
N ASP A 525 -40.26 -11.92 39.72
CA ASP A 525 -41.32 -12.85 40.16
C ASP A 525 -42.62 -12.67 39.37
N ASP A 526 -42.82 -11.48 38.79
CA ASP A 526 -43.96 -11.19 37.93
C ASP A 526 -43.68 -11.66 36.50
N LEU A 527 -42.46 -11.44 36.01
CA LEU A 527 -41.98 -11.91 34.71
C LEU A 527 -42.00 -13.44 34.60
N LEU A 528 -41.63 -14.14 35.67
CA LEU A 528 -41.64 -15.61 35.71
C LEU A 528 -43.04 -16.18 36.00
N GLY A 529 -44.05 -15.33 36.27
CA GLY A 529 -45.43 -15.76 36.58
C GLY A 529 -45.62 -16.31 38.00
N TRP A 530 -44.62 -16.17 38.87
CA TRP A 530 -44.61 -16.73 40.23
C TRP A 530 -45.56 -15.99 41.17
N LYS A 531 -45.84 -14.71 40.91
CA LYS A 531 -46.88 -13.96 41.62
C LYS A 531 -48.28 -14.49 41.32
N LYS A 532 -48.57 -14.80 40.05
CA LYS A 532 -49.84 -15.40 39.64
C LYS A 532 -50.00 -16.80 40.22
N TRP A 533 -48.94 -17.63 40.16
CA TRP A 533 -48.93 -18.96 40.74
C TRP A 533 -49.18 -18.94 42.26
N ARG A 534 -48.51 -18.07 43.02
CA ARG A 534 -48.72 -17.89 44.47
C ARG A 534 -50.14 -17.40 44.81
N LYS A 535 -50.75 -16.59 43.95
CA LYS A 535 -52.13 -16.12 44.15
C LYS A 535 -53.16 -17.23 43.89
N GLU A 536 -52.88 -18.12 42.95
CA GLU A 536 -53.75 -19.24 42.57
C GLU A 536 -53.57 -20.48 43.48
N HIS A 537 -52.41 -20.64 44.11
CA HIS A 537 -52.04 -21.87 44.85
C HIS A 537 -51.59 -21.61 46.31
N GLY A 538 -51.50 -20.36 46.75
CA GLY A 538 -50.94 -19.98 48.06
C GLY A 538 -51.91 -20.04 49.25
N HIS A 539 -53.10 -20.62 49.09
CA HIS A 539 -54.04 -20.81 50.19
C HIS A 539 -54.37 -22.29 50.41
N THR A 540 -53.39 -23.06 50.87
CA THR A 540 -53.63 -24.17 51.81
C THR A 540 -52.33 -24.51 52.52
N HIS A 541 -52.16 -24.00 53.75
CA HIS A 541 -51.87 -24.79 54.95
C HIS A 541 -51.74 -23.83 56.14
N GLY A 542 -52.86 -23.67 56.84
CA GLY A 542 -52.80 -23.47 58.28
C GLY A 542 -52.61 -24.84 58.92
N HIS A 543 -51.46 -25.03 59.56
CA HIS A 543 -51.31 -25.52 60.92
C HIS A 543 -49.85 -25.40 61.38
#